data_AF-A0AAV1W2Y4-F1
#
_entry.id   AF-A0AAV1W2Y4-F1
#
_cell.length_a   1.000
_cell.length_b   1.000
_cell.length_c   1.000
_cell.angle_alpha   90.00
_cell.angle_beta   90.00
_cell.angle_gamma   90.00
#
_symmetry.space_group_name_H-M   'P 1'
#
loop_
_entity.id
_entity.type
_entity.pdbx_description
1 polymer ?
#
loop_
_entity_poly.entity_id
_entity_poly.type
_entity_poly.pdbx_seq_one_letter_code
_entity_poly.pdbx_strand_id
1 'polypeptide(L)'
;MATKGFKEENLIGEGGFGKVVAIKQLNLDGQQGSHEFVTEFRPYFNDRRKYSKMVDPRLQGNYPLRSLHQAIAITAMCLQEDANRRPVISDIVIALDYIASKSNCDSNTNQHLEPETDIN
;
A
#
# COMPACT_ATOMS: atom_id res chain seq x y z
N MET A 1 14.06 -7.02 -26.78
CA MET A 1 15.31 -7.17 -26.01
C MET A 1 15.03 -6.72 -24.59
N ALA A 2 15.09 -7.62 -23.61
CA ALA A 2 14.51 -7.45 -22.27
C ALA A 2 15.18 -6.41 -21.36
N THR A 3 16.16 -5.66 -21.88
CA THR A 3 17.02 -4.76 -21.09
C THR A 3 16.93 -3.29 -21.50
N LYS A 4 15.93 -2.89 -22.28
CA LYS A 4 15.73 -1.47 -22.57
C LYS A 4 15.26 -0.76 -21.29
N GLY A 5 16.17 -0.02 -20.65
CA GLY A 5 15.90 0.79 -19.46
C GLY A 5 16.73 0.45 -18.22
N PHE A 6 17.54 -0.61 -18.25
CA PHE A 6 18.45 -0.91 -17.15
C PHE A 6 19.72 -0.05 -17.27
N LYS A 7 20.09 0.63 -16.17
CA LYS A 7 21.36 1.36 -16.08
C LYS A 7 22.53 0.36 -16.11
N GLU A 8 23.54 0.63 -16.94
CA GLU A 8 24.68 -0.30 -17.15
C GLU A 8 25.46 -0.61 -15.87
N GLU A 9 25.46 0.31 -14.91
CA GLU A 9 26.07 0.14 -13.59
C GLU A 9 25.52 -1.03 -12.76
N ASN A 10 24.34 -1.55 -13.11
CA ASN A 10 23.69 -2.67 -12.41
C ASN A 10 23.81 -4.00 -13.17
N LEU A 11 24.64 -4.06 -14.23
CA LEU A 11 24.92 -5.29 -14.96
C LEU A 11 25.98 -6.11 -14.22
N ILE A 12 25.59 -7.30 -13.76
CA ILE A 12 26.51 -8.22 -13.07
C ILE A 12 27.35 -9.05 -14.07
N GLY A 13 26.88 -9.19 -15.31
CA GLY A 13 27.63 -9.80 -16.40
C GLY A 13 26.76 -10.17 -17.61
N GLU A 14 27.42 -10.50 -18.72
CA GLU A 14 26.79 -11.06 -19.93
C GLU A 14 27.20 -12.52 -20.10
N GLY A 15 26.24 -13.43 -20.27
CA GLY A 15 26.48 -14.83 -20.59
C GLY A 15 25.88 -15.20 -21.96
N GLY A 16 26.13 -16.43 -22.42
CA GLY A 16 25.63 -16.94 -23.72
C GLY A 16 24.09 -16.99 -23.88
N PHE A 17 23.34 -16.66 -22.82
CA PHE A 17 21.87 -16.58 -22.81
C PHE A 17 21.33 -15.13 -22.69
N GLY A 18 22.21 -14.13 -22.84
CA GLY A 18 21.85 -12.71 -22.77
C GLY A 18 22.14 -12.06 -21.41
N LYS A 19 21.65 -10.84 -21.24
CA LYS A 19 21.85 -10.02 -20.04
C LYS A 19 21.06 -10.58 -18.86
N VAL A 20 21.77 -10.94 -17.79
CA VAL A 20 21.17 -11.41 -16.54
C VAL A 20 20.95 -10.23 -15.61
N VAL A 21 19.73 -10.07 -15.10
CA VAL A 21 19.36 -9.00 -14.17
C VAL A 21 19.48 -9.51 -12.73
N ALA A 22 20.08 -8.73 -11.84
CA ALA A 22 20.16 -9.05 -10.43
C ALA A 22 18.76 -8.99 -9.79
N ILE A 23 18.33 -10.06 -9.12
CA ILE A 23 17.22 -9.96 -8.16
C ILE A 23 17.81 -9.41 -6.87
N LYS A 24 17.45 -8.17 -6.53
CA LYS A 24 17.88 -7.54 -5.28
C LYS A 24 17.21 -8.28 -4.13
N GLN A 25 17.99 -9.03 -3.35
CA GLN A 25 17.50 -9.56 -2.07
C GLN A 25 17.08 -8.38 -1.20
N LEU A 26 15.81 -8.37 -0.80
CA LEU A 26 15.29 -7.40 0.15
C LEU A 26 15.80 -7.80 1.55
N ASN A 27 16.72 -7.01 2.08
CA ASN A 27 17.07 -7.07 3.50
C ASN A 27 15.87 -6.57 4.31
N LEU A 28 15.44 -7.33 5.32
CA LEU A 28 14.34 -6.94 6.23
C LEU A 28 14.65 -5.63 6.98
N ASP A 29 15.93 -5.36 7.24
CA ASP A 29 16.41 -4.11 7.85
C ASP A 29 16.73 -3.01 6.81
N GLY A 30 16.58 -3.32 5.52
CA GLY A 30 16.87 -2.43 4.41
C GLY A 30 15.77 -1.40 4.21
N GLN A 31 15.93 -0.21 4.80
CA GLN A 31 15.05 0.96 4.63
C GLN A 31 14.89 1.42 3.17
N GLN A 32 15.77 0.99 2.26
CA GLN A 32 15.83 1.47 0.88
C GLN A 32 14.53 1.20 0.09
N GLY A 33 13.91 0.02 0.27
CA GLY A 33 12.65 -0.31 -0.42
C GLY A 33 11.42 0.32 0.25
N SER A 34 11.45 0.48 1.58
CA SER A 34 10.34 1.06 2.32
C SER A 34 10.18 2.56 2.05
N HIS A 35 11.29 3.30 1.94
CA HIS A 35 11.23 4.73 1.66
C HIS A 35 10.73 5.01 0.24
N GLU A 36 11.17 4.21 -0.74
CA GLU A 36 10.70 4.30 -2.13
C GLU A 36 9.21 3.97 -2.23
N PHE A 37 8.76 2.89 -1.57
CA PHE A 37 7.35 2.54 -1.48
C PHE A 37 6.51 3.64 -0.82
N VAL A 38 6.90 4.14 0.35
CA VAL A 38 6.13 5.21 1.02
C VAL A 38 6.08 6.48 0.16
N THR A 39 7.16 6.83 -0.54
CA THR A 39 7.20 7.99 -1.44
C THR A 39 6.24 7.83 -2.62
N GLU A 40 6.21 6.65 -3.25
CA GLU A 40 5.31 6.35 -4.37
C GLU A 40 3.84 6.33 -3.94
N PHE A 41 3.54 5.87 -2.72
CA PHE A 41 2.17 5.68 -2.25
C PHE A 41 1.59 6.85 -1.45
N ARG A 42 2.43 7.76 -0.92
CA ARG A 42 2.01 9.03 -0.28
C ARG A 42 0.91 9.81 -1.01
N PRO A 43 0.98 10.04 -2.33
CA PRO A 43 -0.08 10.80 -3.03
C PRO A 43 -1.42 10.08 -3.09
N TYR A 44 -1.45 8.76 -2.84
CA TYR A 44 -2.69 7.99 -2.81
C TYR A 44 -3.34 8.03 -1.44
N PHE A 45 -2.56 7.99 -0.35
CA PHE A 45 -3.10 8.11 1.01
C PHE A 45 -3.85 9.43 1.23
N ASN A 46 -3.41 10.52 0.58
CA ASN A 46 -4.00 11.85 0.71
C ASN A 46 -5.27 12.08 -0.13
N ASP A 47 -5.55 11.23 -1.12
CA ASP A 47 -6.71 11.38 -2.00
C ASP A 47 -7.54 10.10 -2.07
N ARG A 48 -8.68 10.13 -1.36
CA ARG A 48 -9.62 9.01 -1.26
C ARG A 48 -10.16 8.55 -2.62
N ARG A 49 -10.19 9.44 -3.62
CA ARG A 49 -10.66 9.09 -4.97
C ARG A 49 -9.66 8.20 -5.72
N LYS A 50 -8.41 8.15 -5.27
CA LYS A 50 -7.35 7.34 -5.89
C LYS A 50 -7.19 5.97 -5.24
N TYR A 51 -7.91 5.67 -4.16
CA TYR A 51 -7.81 4.39 -3.47
C TYR A 51 -8.11 3.20 -4.38
N SER A 52 -9.07 3.32 -5.31
CA SER A 52 -9.35 2.28 -6.30
C SER A 52 -8.18 1.98 -7.23
N LYS A 53 -7.21 2.89 -7.39
CA LYS A 53 -5.98 2.66 -8.15
C LYS A 53 -4.90 1.91 -7.36
N MET A 54 -5.04 1.83 -6.02
CA MET A 54 -4.17 1.04 -5.15
C MET A 54 -4.63 -0.42 -5.03
N VAL A 55 -5.91 -0.68 -5.34
CA VAL A 55 -6.49 -2.03 -5.22
C VAL A 55 -6.13 -2.87 -6.44
N ASP A 56 -5.93 -4.17 -6.23
CA ASP A 56 -5.66 -5.12 -7.30
C ASP A 56 -6.75 -5.03 -8.40
N PRO A 57 -6.37 -4.76 -9.67
CA PRO A 57 -7.30 -4.72 -10.79
C PRO A 57 -8.12 -6.00 -10.98
N ARG A 58 -7.62 -7.14 -10.52
CA ARG A 58 -8.30 -8.45 -10.58
C ARG A 58 -9.53 -8.51 -9.68
N LEU A 59 -9.61 -7.66 -8.66
CA LEU A 59 -10.81 -7.55 -7.84
C LEU A 59 -11.94 -6.85 -8.60
N GLN A 60 -11.66 -6.14 -9.70
CA GLN A 60 -12.67 -5.55 -10.60
C GLN A 60 -13.73 -4.69 -9.88
N GLY A 61 -13.36 -4.05 -8.77
CA GLY A 61 -14.31 -3.27 -7.96
C GLY A 61 -15.21 -4.12 -7.05
N ASN A 62 -15.01 -5.43 -6.99
CA ASN A 62 -15.73 -6.35 -6.11
C ASN A 62 -15.17 -6.31 -4.68
N TYR A 63 -15.25 -5.14 -4.07
CA TYR A 63 -14.87 -4.92 -2.68
C TYR A 63 -15.73 -3.79 -2.10
N PRO A 64 -16.12 -3.87 -0.81
CA PRO A 64 -16.82 -2.79 -0.17
C PRO A 64 -15.89 -1.58 0.02
N LEU A 65 -16.32 -0.42 -0.48
CA LEU A 65 -15.56 0.83 -0.41
C LEU A 65 -15.22 1.24 1.03
N ARG A 66 -16.11 0.95 1.98
CA ARG A 66 -15.88 1.18 3.41
C ARG A 66 -14.70 0.38 3.95
N SER A 67 -14.68 -0.93 3.69
CA SER A 67 -13.60 -1.81 4.11
C SER A 67 -12.27 -1.39 3.47
N LEU A 68 -12.30 -0.94 2.21
CA LEU A 68 -11.13 -0.37 1.56
C LEU A 68 -10.61 0.87 2.30
N HIS A 69 -11.47 1.82 2.61
CA HIS A 69 -11.09 3.03 3.35
C HIS A 69 -10.45 2.69 4.70
N GLN A 70 -11.06 1.76 5.44
CA GLN A 70 -10.55 1.34 6.74
C GLN A 70 -9.20 0.63 6.62
N ALA A 71 -9.05 -0.28 5.65
CA ALA A 71 -7.79 -0.99 5.41
C ALA A 71 -6.66 -0.02 5.04
N ILE A 72 -6.95 1.00 4.22
CA ILE A 72 -5.97 2.03 3.85
C ILE A 72 -5.60 2.89 5.06
N ALA A 73 -6.56 3.25 5.92
CA ALA A 73 -6.29 4.00 7.14
C ALA A 73 -5.37 3.21 8.09
N ILE A 74 -5.64 1.91 8.31
CA ILE A 74 -4.76 1.03 9.09
C ILE A 74 -3.36 1.00 8.49
N THR A 75 -3.27 0.81 7.16
CA THR A 75 -1.99 0.81 6.44
C THR A 75 -1.23 2.13 6.64
N ALA A 76 -1.91 3.28 6.57
CA ALA A 76 -1.31 4.59 6.77
C ALA A 76 -0.79 4.81 8.20
N MET A 77 -1.49 4.27 9.21
CA MET A 77 -1.01 4.28 10.60
C MET A 77 0.24 3.41 10.79
N CYS A 78 0.32 2.27 10.08
CA CYS A 78 1.48 1.37 10.13
C CYS A 78 2.72 1.97 9.46
N LEU A 79 2.53 2.80 8.43
CA LEU A 79 3.60 3.41 7.63
C LEU A 79 4.09 4.77 8.16
N GLN A 80 3.69 5.18 9.37
CA GLN A 80 4.18 6.43 9.97
C GLN A 80 5.70 6.40 10.16
N GLU A 81 6.37 7.54 9.93
CA GLU A 81 7.82 7.67 10.17
C GLU A 81 8.14 7.48 11.66
N ASP A 82 7.36 8.11 12.53
CA ASP A 82 7.46 7.96 13.99
C ASP A 82 7.03 6.56 14.43
N ALA A 83 7.97 5.76 14.94
CA ALA A 83 7.69 4.41 15.44
C ALA A 83 6.65 4.41 16.57
N ASN A 84 6.62 5.45 17.40
CA ASN A 84 5.68 5.57 18.53
C ASN A 84 4.24 5.84 18.10
N ARG A 85 4.02 6.27 16.85
CA ARG A 85 2.67 6.47 16.27
C ARG A 85 2.14 5.21 15.59
N ARG A 86 2.99 4.20 15.38
CA ARG A 86 2.58 2.94 14.76
C ARG A 86 1.78 2.13 15.78
N PRO A 87 0.61 1.61 15.40
CA PRO A 87 -0.21 0.83 16.32
C PRO A 87 0.47 -0.51 16.67
N VAL A 88 0.14 -1.03 17.85
CA VAL A 88 0.57 -2.37 18.25
C VAL A 88 -0.11 -3.42 17.36
N ILE A 89 0.60 -4.52 17.09
CA ILE A 89 0.11 -5.54 16.15
C ILE A 89 -1.21 -6.19 16.61
N SER A 90 -1.44 -6.29 17.91
CA SER A 90 -2.70 -6.78 18.48
C SER A 90 -3.89 -5.94 18.01
N ASP A 91 -3.76 -4.62 18.03
CA ASP A 91 -4.83 -3.70 17.65
C ASP A 91 -5.07 -3.74 16.13
N ILE A 92 -4.00 -3.90 15.36
CA ILE A 92 -4.08 -4.08 13.90
C ILE A 92 -4.89 -5.34 13.58
N VAL A 93 -4.59 -6.47 14.25
CA VAL A 93 -5.28 -7.74 14.01
C VAL A 93 -6.77 -7.61 14.34
N ILE A 94 -7.11 -7.00 15.47
CA ILE A 94 -8.51 -6.76 15.87
C ILE A 94 -9.22 -5.88 14.84
N ALA A 95 -8.57 -4.80 14.39
CA ALA A 95 -9.15 -3.89 13.41
C ALA A 95 -9.38 -4.57 12.05
N LEU A 96 -8.44 -5.40 11.60
CA LEU A 96 -8.59 -6.16 10.35
C LEU A 96 -9.68 -7.23 10.44
N ASP A 97 -9.78 -7.94 11.57
CA ASP A 97 -10.86 -8.91 11.82
C ASP A 97 -12.25 -8.24 11.82
N TYR A 98 -12.34 -7.05 12.42
CA TYR A 98 -13.55 -6.23 12.36
C TYR A 98 -13.92 -5.86 10.92
N ILE A 99 -12.95 -5.46 10.09
CA ILE A 99 -13.21 -5.13 8.68
C ILE A 99 -13.70 -6.35 7.91
N ALA A 100 -13.08 -7.51 8.11
CA ALA A 100 -13.40 -8.76 7.44
C ALA A 100 -14.80 -9.28 7.84
N SER A 101 -15.15 -9.21 9.13
CA SER A 101 -16.48 -9.58 9.61
C SER A 101 -17.57 -8.63 9.11
N LYS A 102 -17.29 -7.32 9.04
CA LYS A 102 -18.21 -6.29 8.56
C LYS A 102 -18.46 -6.35 7.05
N SER A 103 -17.46 -6.74 6.25
CA SER A 103 -17.64 -6.88 4.80
C SER A 103 -18.75 -7.87 4.40
N ASN A 104 -19.13 -8.77 5.30
CA ASN A 104 -20.21 -9.72 5.09
C ASN A 104 -21.62 -9.19 5.46
N CYS A 105 -21.76 -7.98 6.04
CA CYS A 105 -23.05 -7.45 6.53
C CYS A 105 -23.55 -6.16 5.86
N ASP A 106 -22.73 -5.44 5.10
CA ASP A 106 -23.06 -4.08 4.65
C ASP A 106 -23.60 -4.02 3.21
N SER A 107 -24.89 -4.31 3.02
CA SER A 107 -25.62 -3.98 1.77
C SER A 107 -26.37 -2.65 1.80
N ASN A 108 -26.30 -1.84 2.86
CA ASN A 108 -27.03 -0.57 2.89
C ASN A 108 -26.53 0.41 3.96
N THR A 109 -25.67 1.35 3.60
CA THR A 109 -25.81 2.76 4.03
C THR A 109 -24.85 3.67 3.26
N ASN A 110 -25.40 4.72 2.68
CA ASN A 110 -24.67 5.93 2.36
C ASN A 110 -24.22 6.56 3.68
N GLN A 111 -22.91 6.65 3.94
CA GLN A 111 -22.39 7.55 4.97
C GLN A 111 -21.15 8.27 4.42
N HIS A 112 -21.46 9.39 3.78
CA HIS A 112 -20.83 10.70 3.98
C HIS A 112 -19.65 10.66 4.95
N LEU A 113 -18.42 10.67 4.44
CA LEU A 113 -17.29 11.17 5.20
C LEU A 113 -17.05 12.57 4.66
N GLU A 114 -17.53 13.57 5.39
CA GLU A 114 -17.11 14.95 5.18
C GLU A 114 -15.61 15.04 5.42
N PRO A 115 -14.89 15.84 4.61
CA PRO A 115 -13.63 16.40 5.06
C PRO A 115 -13.97 17.35 6.21
N GLU A 116 -13.51 17.06 7.43
CA GLU A 116 -13.50 18.09 8.48
C GLU A 116 -12.46 19.14 8.11
N THR A 117 -12.92 20.15 7.37
CA THR A 117 -12.31 21.47 7.32
C THR A 117 -12.93 22.33 8.41
N ASP A 118 -12.04 22.86 9.25
CA ASP A 118 -12.15 24.00 10.17
C ASP A 118 -12.95 23.88 11.48
N ILE A 119 -12.23 24.05 12.61
CA ILE A 119 -12.53 25.08 13.63
C ILE A 119 -11.25 25.46 14.41
N ASN A 120 -11.00 26.78 14.41
CA ASN A 120 -10.00 27.64 15.10
C ASN A 120 -8.58 27.75 14.55
#